data_AF-Q9H790-F1
#
_entry.id   AF-Q9H790-F1
#
_cell.length_a   1.000
_cell.length_b   1.000
_cell.length_c   1.000
_cell.angle_alpha   90.00
_cell.angle_beta   90.00
_cell.angle_gamma   90.00
#
_symmetry.space_group_name_H-M   'P 1'
#
loop_
_entity.id
_entity.type
_entity.pdbx_description
1 polymer ?
#
loop_
_entity_poly.entity_id
_entity_poly.type
_entity_poly.pdbx_seq_one_letter_code
_entity_poly.pdbx_strand_id
1 'polypeptide(L)'
;MAETREEETVSAEASGFSDLSDSEFLEFLDLEDAQESKALVNMPGPSSESLGKDDKPISLQNWKRGLDILSPMERFHLKYLYVTDLATQNWCELQTAYGKELPGFLAPEKAAVLDTGASIHLARELELHDLVTVPVTTKEDAWAIKFLNILLLIPTLQSEGHIREFPVFGEGEGVLLVGVIDELHYTAKGELELAELKTRRRPMLPLEAQKKKDCFQVSLYKYIFDAMVQGKVTPASLIHHTKLCLEKPLGPSVLRHAQQGGFSVKSLGDLMELVFLSLTLSDLPVIDILKIEYIHQETATVLGTEIVAFKEKEVRAKVQHYMAYWMGHREPQGVDVEEAWKCRTCTYADICEWRKGSGVLSSTLAPQVKKAK
;
A
#
# COMPACT_ATOMS: atom_id res chain seq x y z
N MET A 1 14.62 41.27 21.61
CA MET A 1 13.64 40.72 20.66
C MET A 1 14.38 39.76 19.74
N ALA A 2 14.45 38.50 20.13
CA ALA A 2 15.04 37.42 19.36
C ALA A 2 14.29 36.16 19.80
N GLU A 3 13.28 35.77 19.01
CA GLU A 3 12.62 34.47 19.16
C GLU A 3 13.37 33.48 18.28
N THR A 4 14.19 32.66 18.92
CA THR A 4 14.77 31.44 18.36
C THR A 4 13.66 30.40 18.24
N ARG A 5 13.38 29.97 17.00
CA ARG A 5 12.48 28.86 16.68
C ARG A 5 13.31 27.57 16.67
N GLU A 6 13.03 26.69 17.63
CA GLU A 6 13.63 25.36 17.74
C GLU A 6 13.14 24.47 16.58
N GLU A 7 14.09 23.92 15.81
CA GLU A 7 13.85 22.81 14.89
C GLU A 7 13.88 21.51 15.69
N GLU A 8 12.73 20.81 15.77
CA GLU A 8 12.64 19.45 16.30
C GLU A 8 13.45 18.49 15.42
N THR A 9 14.61 18.07 15.93
CA THR A 9 15.42 16.98 15.37
C THR A 9 14.80 15.64 15.73
N VAL A 10 14.07 15.02 14.80
CA VAL A 10 13.70 13.60 14.87
C VAL A 10 14.67 12.81 13.98
N SER A 11 15.58 12.07 14.62
CA SER A 11 16.45 11.08 13.96
C SER A 11 15.58 9.92 13.46
N ALA A 12 15.30 9.88 12.17
CA ALA A 12 14.63 8.75 11.52
C ALA A 12 15.68 7.86 10.83
N GLU A 13 15.75 6.59 11.25
CA GLU A 13 16.53 5.56 10.55
C GLU A 13 15.78 5.20 9.26
N ALA A 14 16.41 5.30 8.10
CA ALA A 14 15.79 4.85 6.85
C ALA A 14 16.01 3.35 6.70
N SER A 15 14.98 2.56 6.98
CA SER A 15 14.71 1.39 6.14
C SER A 15 14.16 1.94 4.82
N GLY A 16 14.89 1.73 3.73
CA GLY A 16 14.78 2.49 2.47
C GLY A 16 13.38 2.57 1.86
N PHE A 17 12.51 1.62 2.20
CA PHE A 17 11.07 1.61 1.97
C PHE A 17 10.45 0.49 2.80
N SER A 18 10.21 0.67 4.10
CA SER A 18 9.20 -0.22 4.72
C SER A 18 7.83 0.19 4.20
N ASP A 19 7.47 -0.29 3.02
CA ASP A 19 6.07 -0.42 2.63
C ASP A 19 5.46 -1.34 3.70
N LEU A 20 4.74 -0.76 4.67
CA LEU A 20 3.76 -1.56 5.40
C LEU A 20 2.74 -1.99 4.35
N SER A 21 2.99 -3.16 3.77
CA SER A 21 2.10 -3.79 2.81
C SER A 21 0.79 -4.08 3.54
N ASP A 22 -0.21 -3.21 3.37
CA ASP A 22 -1.56 -3.34 3.95
C ASP A 22 -2.33 -4.58 3.42
N SER A 23 -1.66 -5.57 2.80
CA SER A 23 -2.28 -6.86 2.47
C SER A 23 -2.69 -7.70 3.67
N GLU A 24 -2.10 -7.49 4.86
CA GLU A 24 -2.39 -8.36 6.00
C GLU A 24 -3.58 -7.88 6.85
N PHE A 25 -4.17 -6.74 6.49
CA PHE A 25 -5.34 -6.16 7.16
C PHE A 25 -6.65 -6.95 6.95
N LEU A 26 -6.63 -8.04 6.19
CA LEU A 26 -7.81 -8.74 5.67
C LEU A 26 -8.16 -10.06 6.38
N GLU A 27 -7.55 -10.36 7.52
CA GLU A 27 -7.50 -11.72 8.07
C GLU A 27 -8.54 -12.09 9.16
N PHE A 28 -9.46 -11.18 9.51
CA PHE A 28 -10.48 -11.47 10.54
C PHE A 28 -11.76 -12.15 10.00
N LEU A 29 -11.92 -12.22 8.68
CA LEU A 29 -13.23 -12.46 8.06
C LEU A 29 -13.80 -13.86 8.29
N ASP A 30 -12.98 -14.91 8.39
CA ASP A 30 -13.53 -16.28 8.40
C ASP A 30 -13.74 -16.88 9.82
N LEU A 31 -13.66 -16.08 10.90
CA LEU A 31 -13.83 -16.57 12.29
C LEU A 31 -15.31 -16.56 12.67
N GLU A 32 -16.04 -15.55 12.19
CA GLU A 32 -17.46 -15.38 12.49
C GLU A 32 -18.34 -16.34 11.68
N ASP A 33 -18.02 -16.64 10.42
CA ASP A 33 -18.81 -17.59 9.62
C ASP A 33 -18.71 -19.04 10.15
N ALA A 34 -17.58 -19.41 10.76
CA ALA A 34 -17.42 -20.71 11.43
C ALA A 34 -18.16 -20.78 12.79
N GLN A 35 -18.36 -19.62 13.44
CA GLN A 35 -19.11 -19.51 14.69
C GLN A 35 -20.63 -19.44 14.44
N GLU A 36 -21.08 -18.76 13.39
CA GLU A 36 -22.49 -18.72 12.96
C GLU A 36 -22.97 -20.10 12.46
N SER A 37 -22.08 -20.89 11.85
CA SER A 37 -22.35 -22.30 11.48
C SER A 37 -22.58 -23.22 12.69
N LYS A 38 -22.10 -22.83 13.88
CA LYS A 38 -22.23 -23.60 15.13
C LYS A 38 -23.20 -22.96 16.13
N ALA A 39 -23.60 -21.71 15.94
CA ALA A 39 -24.43 -20.93 16.87
C ALA A 39 -25.95 -20.96 16.56
N LEU A 40 -26.39 -21.67 15.51
CA LEU A 40 -27.81 -21.86 15.19
C LEU A 40 -28.58 -22.82 16.12
N VAL A 41 -28.01 -23.14 17.29
CA VAL A 41 -28.65 -23.94 18.33
C VAL A 41 -28.54 -23.18 19.65
N ASN A 42 -29.67 -22.57 20.06
CA ASN A 42 -29.99 -21.98 21.38
C ASN A 42 -30.08 -20.43 21.45
N MET A 43 -31.32 -19.94 21.44
CA MET A 43 -31.81 -18.73 22.16
C MET A 43 -32.61 -19.24 23.39
N PRO A 44 -32.79 -18.53 24.53
CA PRO A 44 -33.16 -17.10 24.66
C PRO A 44 -32.42 -16.33 25.80
N GLY A 45 -32.32 -15.00 25.81
CA GLY A 45 -33.32 -14.02 26.30
C GLY A 45 -32.85 -13.34 27.62
N PRO A 46 -33.18 -12.05 27.90
CA PRO A 46 -32.21 -11.06 28.40
C PRO A 46 -32.44 -10.56 29.85
N SER A 47 -31.42 -9.92 30.45
CA SER A 47 -31.59 -9.00 31.59
C SER A 47 -30.39 -8.05 31.77
N SER A 48 -30.76 -6.80 32.06
CA SER A 48 -30.02 -5.54 32.22
C SER A 48 -28.98 -5.48 33.34
N GLU A 49 -27.96 -4.62 33.22
CA GLU A 49 -27.78 -3.40 34.04
C GLU A 49 -26.49 -2.62 33.69
N SER A 50 -26.62 -1.30 33.75
CA SER A 50 -25.71 -0.25 33.30
C SER A 50 -24.51 0.04 34.22
N LEU A 51 -23.38 0.47 33.66
CA LEU A 51 -22.48 1.41 34.34
C LEU A 51 -21.84 2.37 33.33
N GLY A 52 -22.07 3.68 33.52
CA GLY A 52 -21.70 4.73 32.58
C GLY A 52 -20.23 5.17 32.63
N LYS A 53 -19.81 5.79 31.54
CA LYS A 53 -18.85 6.89 31.49
C LYS A 53 -19.22 7.80 30.31
N ASP A 54 -19.46 9.06 30.63
CA ASP A 54 -19.67 10.16 29.69
C ASP A 54 -18.41 10.36 28.84
N ASP A 55 -18.49 10.01 27.56
CA ASP A 55 -17.64 10.59 26.50
C ASP A 55 -18.57 11.03 25.37
N LYS A 56 -18.85 12.33 25.29
CA LYS A 56 -19.65 12.90 24.20
C LYS A 56 -18.90 12.68 22.88
N PRO A 57 -19.49 12.03 21.88
CA PRO A 57 -18.85 11.90 20.58
C PRO A 57 -18.83 13.27 19.90
N ILE A 58 -17.63 13.72 19.53
CA ILE A 58 -17.43 14.91 18.69
C ILE A 58 -18.25 14.68 17.40
N SER A 59 -19.19 15.58 17.13
CA SER A 59 -20.06 15.50 15.95
C SER A 59 -19.26 15.72 14.66
N LEU A 60 -18.96 14.62 13.96
CA LEU A 60 -18.32 14.57 12.64
C LEU A 60 -19.02 15.44 11.58
N GLN A 61 -20.32 15.73 11.75
CA GLN A 61 -21.12 16.52 10.80
C GLN A 61 -20.76 18.01 10.73
N ASN A 62 -20.08 18.55 11.74
CA ASN A 62 -19.64 19.95 11.74
C ASN A 62 -18.22 20.14 11.18
N TRP A 63 -17.43 19.06 11.05
CA TRP A 63 -16.08 19.11 10.49
C TRP A 63 -16.10 19.15 8.94
N LYS A 64 -17.02 18.43 8.30
CA LYS A 64 -17.09 18.33 6.82
C LYS A 64 -17.36 19.67 6.11
N ARG A 65 -18.21 20.54 6.68
CA ARG A 65 -18.68 21.77 6.02
C ARG A 65 -17.63 22.87 5.81
N GLY A 66 -16.41 22.73 6.34
CA GLY A 66 -15.30 23.68 6.14
C GLY A 66 -14.09 23.13 5.39
N LEU A 67 -14.01 21.81 5.15
CA LEU A 67 -12.84 21.15 4.54
C LEU A 67 -13.01 20.76 3.06
N ASP A 68 -14.21 20.90 2.49
CA ASP A 68 -14.56 20.44 1.12
C ASP A 68 -13.89 21.24 -0.04
N ILE A 69 -12.85 22.04 0.22
CA ILE A 69 -12.13 22.80 -0.83
C ILE A 69 -10.81 22.12 -1.22
N LEU A 70 -10.15 21.42 -0.30
CA LEU A 70 -8.85 20.79 -0.55
C LEU A 70 -9.03 19.35 -1.00
N SER A 71 -8.32 18.95 -2.05
CA SER A 71 -8.22 17.54 -2.45
C SER A 71 -7.61 16.69 -1.32
N PRO A 72 -7.88 15.38 -1.22
CA PRO A 72 -7.21 14.51 -0.26
C PRO A 72 -5.68 14.59 -0.30
N MET A 73 -5.08 14.71 -1.50
CA MET A 73 -3.63 14.93 -1.64
C MET A 73 -3.16 16.18 -0.88
N GLU A 74 -3.87 17.31 -1.02
CA GLU A 74 -3.54 18.57 -0.34
C GLU A 74 -3.83 18.50 1.15
N ARG A 75 -4.99 17.95 1.52
CA ARG A 75 -5.48 17.79 2.89
C ARG A 75 -4.52 16.95 3.74
N PHE A 76 -3.95 15.89 3.16
CA PHE A 76 -2.98 15.02 3.82
C PHE A 76 -1.52 15.39 3.49
N HIS A 77 -1.29 16.51 2.79
CA HIS A 77 0.02 17.01 2.39
C HIS A 77 0.90 16.00 1.63
N LEU A 78 0.27 15.12 0.86
CA LEU A 78 0.92 14.06 0.10
C LEU A 78 1.60 14.62 -1.15
N LYS A 79 2.80 14.12 -1.45
CA LYS A 79 3.55 14.45 -2.68
C LYS A 79 3.48 13.35 -3.73
N TYR A 80 3.20 12.14 -3.27
CA TYR A 80 3.09 10.93 -4.05
C TYR A 80 2.22 9.95 -3.24
N LEU A 81 1.78 8.88 -3.90
CA LEU A 81 1.04 7.80 -3.26
C LEU A 81 1.84 6.51 -3.36
N TYR A 82 1.68 5.64 -2.36
CA TYR A 82 2.23 4.30 -2.43
C TYR A 82 1.32 3.40 -3.26
N VAL A 83 1.88 2.37 -3.88
CA VAL A 83 1.08 1.32 -4.56
C VAL A 83 0.05 0.72 -3.61
N THR A 84 0.41 0.56 -2.34
CA THR A 84 -0.49 0.13 -1.25
C THR A 84 -1.68 1.08 -1.04
N ASP A 85 -1.52 2.41 -1.18
CA ASP A 85 -2.62 3.37 -1.05
C ASP A 85 -3.70 3.14 -2.14
N LEU A 86 -3.28 2.74 -3.33
CA LEU A 86 -4.19 2.41 -4.43
C LEU A 86 -4.75 0.99 -4.28
N ALA A 87 -3.93 0.04 -3.86
CA ALA A 87 -4.36 -1.33 -3.67
C ALA A 87 -5.46 -1.42 -2.60
N THR A 88 -5.28 -0.78 -1.45
CA THR A 88 -6.27 -0.79 -0.35
C THR A 88 -7.63 -0.20 -0.73
N GLN A 89 -7.68 0.77 -1.65
CA GLN A 89 -8.95 1.28 -2.17
C GLN A 89 -9.77 0.20 -2.91
N ASN A 90 -9.11 -0.77 -3.54
CA ASN A 90 -9.81 -1.91 -4.16
C ASN A 90 -10.53 -2.77 -3.11
N TRP A 91 -10.11 -2.73 -1.85
CA TRP A 91 -10.81 -3.39 -0.75
C TRP A 91 -11.98 -2.56 -0.24
N CYS A 92 -11.73 -1.31 0.17
CA CYS A 92 -12.72 -0.33 0.62
C CYS A 92 -12.10 1.08 0.66
N GLU A 93 -12.58 2.02 -0.15
CA GLU A 93 -12.01 3.36 -0.22
C GLU A 93 -12.24 4.18 1.06
N LEU A 94 -13.41 4.02 1.68
CA LEU A 94 -13.69 4.63 2.99
C LEU A 94 -12.71 4.16 4.06
N GLN A 95 -12.29 2.89 4.03
CA GLN A 95 -11.28 2.40 4.97
C GLN A 95 -9.93 3.07 4.72
N THR A 96 -9.51 3.22 3.46
CA THR A 96 -8.29 3.96 3.11
C THR A 96 -8.37 5.41 3.56
N ALA A 97 -9.50 6.07 3.34
CA ALA A 97 -9.74 7.45 3.80
C ALA A 97 -9.63 7.57 5.33
N TYR A 98 -10.34 6.72 6.08
CA TYR A 98 -10.28 6.72 7.54
C TYR A 98 -8.88 6.42 8.08
N GLY A 99 -8.12 5.54 7.41
CA GLY A 99 -6.72 5.26 7.78
C GLY A 99 -5.81 6.49 7.69
N LYS A 100 -6.03 7.37 6.73
CA LYS A 100 -5.30 8.65 6.64
C LYS A 100 -5.81 9.69 7.63
N GLU A 101 -7.11 9.73 7.91
CA GLU A 101 -7.73 10.72 8.81
C GLU A 101 -7.49 10.42 10.29
N LEU A 102 -7.40 9.13 10.66
CA LEU A 102 -7.32 8.65 12.04
C LEU A 102 -6.09 7.74 12.22
N PRO A 103 -4.86 8.28 12.09
CA PRO A 103 -3.66 7.49 12.31
C PRO A 103 -3.63 6.98 13.75
N GLY A 104 -3.30 5.69 13.93
CA GLY A 104 -3.22 5.04 15.25
C GLY A 104 -4.48 4.30 15.69
N PHE A 105 -5.54 4.27 14.88
CA PHE A 105 -6.75 3.49 15.18
C PHE A 105 -6.56 1.96 15.01
N LEU A 106 -5.33 1.45 15.04
CA LEU A 106 -5.04 0.04 14.79
C LEU A 106 -5.17 -0.78 16.06
N ALA A 107 -6.01 -1.82 16.01
CA ALA A 107 -6.14 -2.77 17.11
C ALA A 107 -4.84 -3.58 17.29
N PRO A 108 -4.42 -3.88 18.54
CA PRO A 108 -3.17 -4.61 18.81
C PRO A 108 -3.05 -5.95 18.09
N GLU A 109 -4.14 -6.70 17.95
CA GLU A 109 -4.13 -7.98 17.23
C GLU A 109 -3.82 -7.80 15.74
N LYS A 110 -4.28 -6.71 15.11
CA LYS A 110 -3.95 -6.38 13.72
C LYS A 110 -2.48 -6.01 13.58
N ALA A 111 -1.93 -5.26 14.53
CA ALA A 111 -0.51 -4.94 14.56
C ALA A 111 0.35 -6.21 14.65
N ALA A 112 0.00 -7.17 15.53
CA ALA A 112 0.76 -8.41 15.68
C ALA A 112 0.79 -9.28 14.41
N VAL A 113 -0.32 -9.32 13.64
CA VAL A 113 -0.35 -10.03 12.35
C VAL A 113 0.59 -9.37 11.36
N LEU A 114 0.54 -8.03 11.24
CA LEU A 114 1.40 -7.24 10.35
C LEU A 114 2.88 -7.39 10.70
N ASP A 115 3.21 -7.38 12.00
CA ASP A 115 4.58 -7.55 12.47
C ASP A 115 5.13 -8.94 12.12
N THR A 116 4.26 -9.97 12.18
CA THR A 116 4.63 -11.34 11.81
C THR A 116 4.91 -11.43 10.31
N GLY A 117 4.04 -10.85 9.49
CA GLY A 117 4.26 -10.79 8.05
C GLY A 117 5.49 -10.01 7.63
N ALA A 118 5.67 -8.82 8.20
CA ALA A 118 6.86 -8.00 7.99
C ALA A 118 8.15 -8.76 8.36
N SER A 119 8.12 -9.55 9.43
CA SER A 119 9.24 -10.41 9.81
C SER A 119 9.54 -11.50 8.77
N ILE A 120 8.52 -12.03 8.10
CA ILE A 120 8.70 -13.03 7.04
C ILE A 120 9.23 -12.39 5.75
N HIS A 121 8.71 -11.22 5.34
CA HIS A 121 9.27 -10.46 4.22
C HIS A 121 10.75 -10.12 4.47
N LEU A 122 11.06 -9.64 5.66
CA LEU A 122 12.43 -9.36 6.10
C LEU A 122 13.31 -10.62 6.02
N ALA A 123 12.82 -11.77 6.49
CA ALA A 123 13.56 -13.03 6.40
C ALA A 123 13.85 -13.42 4.94
N ARG A 124 12.90 -13.18 4.02
CA ARG A 124 13.09 -13.43 2.58
C ARG A 124 14.10 -12.48 1.96
N GLU A 125 14.04 -11.19 2.27
CA GLU A 125 15.03 -10.21 1.80
C GLU A 125 16.46 -10.63 2.19
N LEU A 126 16.63 -11.04 3.45
CA LEU A 126 17.91 -11.49 4.01
C LEU A 126 18.44 -12.81 3.41
N GLU A 127 17.64 -13.55 2.63
CA GLU A 127 18.13 -14.71 1.88
C GLU A 127 19.06 -14.31 0.72
N LEU A 128 18.89 -13.10 0.18
CA LEU A 128 19.64 -12.59 -0.97
C LEU A 128 20.51 -11.38 -0.66
N HIS A 129 20.08 -10.52 0.27
CA HIS A 129 20.72 -9.22 0.51
C HIS A 129 21.12 -9.04 1.97
N ASP A 130 22.29 -8.45 2.19
CA ASP A 130 22.67 -7.96 3.51
C ASP A 130 22.05 -6.58 3.74
N LEU A 131 21.26 -6.43 4.81
CA LEU A 131 20.66 -5.15 5.17
C LEU A 131 21.68 -4.20 5.80
N VAL A 132 21.74 -2.99 5.24
CA VAL A 132 22.59 -1.91 5.75
C VAL A 132 21.74 -0.75 6.23
N THR A 133 21.75 -0.49 7.54
CA THR A 133 21.09 0.68 8.12
C THR A 133 21.89 1.94 7.80
N VAL A 134 21.28 2.87 7.05
CA VAL A 134 21.90 4.16 6.73
C VAL A 134 21.10 5.29 7.37
N PRO A 135 21.69 6.03 8.34
CA PRO A 135 21.03 7.20 8.91
C PRO A 135 20.74 8.26 7.85
N VAL A 136 19.51 8.75 7.81
CA VAL A 136 19.08 9.84 6.92
C VAL A 136 18.68 11.05 7.74
N THR A 137 18.98 12.24 7.23
CA THR A 137 18.65 13.50 7.91
C THR A 137 17.66 14.34 7.12
N THR A 138 17.51 14.04 5.82
CA THR A 138 16.72 14.84 4.90
C THR A 138 15.85 13.95 4.02
N LYS A 139 14.80 14.53 3.45
CA LYS A 139 14.00 13.85 2.42
C LYS A 139 14.85 13.50 1.18
N GLU A 140 15.87 14.30 0.88
CA GLU A 140 16.82 14.04 -0.20
C GLU A 140 17.68 12.80 0.11
N ASP A 141 18.17 12.66 1.35
CA ASP A 141 18.85 11.44 1.80
C ASP A 141 17.95 10.22 1.67
N ALA A 142 16.69 10.34 2.11
CA ALA A 142 15.72 9.26 2.03
C ALA A 142 15.40 8.84 0.59
N TRP A 143 15.48 9.75 -0.39
CA TRP A 143 15.39 9.43 -1.82
C TRP A 143 16.69 8.89 -2.39
N ALA A 144 17.83 9.39 -1.92
CA ALA A 144 19.14 8.90 -2.34
C ALA A 144 19.33 7.41 -2.00
N ILE A 145 18.87 6.94 -0.85
CA ILE A 145 18.90 5.50 -0.52
C ILE A 145 18.10 4.67 -1.54
N LYS A 146 16.93 5.16 -1.95
CA LYS A 146 16.08 4.49 -2.96
C LYS A 146 16.80 4.36 -4.30
N PHE A 147 17.45 5.44 -4.72
CA PHE A 147 18.26 5.47 -5.94
C PHE A 147 19.48 4.56 -5.86
N LEU A 148 20.17 4.54 -4.72
CA LEU A 148 21.29 3.63 -4.50
C LEU A 148 20.83 2.17 -4.57
N ASN A 149 19.69 1.81 -3.96
CA ASN A 149 19.13 0.47 -4.09
C ASN A 149 18.85 0.10 -5.55
N ILE A 150 18.24 1.00 -6.34
CA ILE A 150 18.04 0.75 -7.78
C ILE A 150 19.39 0.53 -8.49
N LEU A 151 20.37 1.41 -8.27
CA LEU A 151 21.69 1.31 -8.92
C LEU A 151 22.44 0.02 -8.56
N LEU A 152 22.25 -0.50 -7.35
CA LEU A 152 22.85 -1.75 -6.89
C LEU A 152 22.08 -2.98 -7.40
N LEU A 153 20.75 -2.94 -7.37
CA LEU A 153 19.93 -4.10 -7.70
C LEU A 153 19.83 -4.38 -9.21
N ILE A 154 19.92 -3.36 -10.08
CA ILE A 154 19.91 -3.55 -11.53
C ILE A 154 21.04 -4.51 -12.00
N PRO A 155 22.33 -4.25 -11.70
CA PRO A 155 23.39 -5.16 -12.10
C PRO A 155 23.27 -6.52 -11.41
N THR A 156 22.85 -6.60 -10.15
CA THR A 156 22.59 -7.87 -9.45
C THR A 156 21.55 -8.71 -10.17
N LEU A 157 20.43 -8.12 -10.59
CA LEU A 157 19.41 -8.82 -11.39
C LEU A 157 19.99 -9.32 -12.71
N GLN A 158 20.83 -8.54 -13.39
CA GLN A 158 21.44 -8.96 -14.66
C GLN A 158 22.46 -10.09 -14.50
N SER A 159 23.24 -10.11 -13.41
CA SER A 159 24.29 -11.10 -13.19
C SER A 159 23.80 -12.37 -12.49
N GLU A 160 22.94 -12.22 -11.48
CA GLU A 160 22.47 -13.32 -10.62
C GLU A 160 21.08 -13.81 -11.00
N GLY A 161 20.31 -12.98 -11.72
CA GLY A 161 19.00 -13.33 -12.24
C GLY A 161 17.87 -13.32 -11.20
N HIS A 162 18.13 -12.81 -9.99
CA HIS A 162 17.16 -12.80 -8.89
C HIS A 162 17.50 -11.68 -7.90
N ILE A 163 16.52 -10.85 -7.58
CA ILE A 163 16.59 -9.80 -6.55
C ILE A 163 15.29 -9.74 -5.74
N ARG A 164 15.34 -9.02 -4.63
CA ARG A 164 14.20 -8.72 -3.75
C ARG A 164 14.18 -7.25 -3.41
N GLU A 165 13.01 -6.76 -2.98
CA GLU A 165 12.80 -5.39 -2.50
C GLU A 165 13.22 -4.31 -3.51
N PHE A 166 12.83 -4.47 -4.78
CA PHE A 166 13.21 -3.55 -5.84
C PHE A 166 12.32 -2.30 -5.85
N PRO A 167 12.88 -1.08 -5.63
CA PRO A 167 12.08 0.13 -5.64
C PRO A 167 11.60 0.51 -7.03
N VAL A 168 10.33 0.90 -7.13
CA VAL A 168 9.73 1.40 -8.37
C VAL A 168 9.04 2.73 -8.16
N PHE A 169 9.06 3.57 -9.20
CA PHE A 169 8.34 4.83 -9.23
C PHE A 169 7.86 5.14 -10.65
N GLY A 170 6.72 5.81 -10.75
CA GLY A 170 6.13 6.18 -12.03
C GLY A 170 4.97 7.16 -11.87
N GLU A 171 4.49 7.70 -12.97
CA GLU A 171 3.40 8.69 -12.94
C GLU A 171 2.08 8.08 -13.42
N GLY A 172 0.99 8.37 -12.71
CA GLY A 172 -0.37 8.01 -13.09
C GLY A 172 -1.32 9.16 -12.81
N GLU A 173 -2.05 9.62 -13.84
CA GLU A 173 -3.05 10.70 -13.73
C GLU A 173 -2.52 11.98 -13.05
N GLY A 174 -1.26 12.34 -13.30
CA GLY A 174 -0.63 13.52 -12.72
C GLY A 174 -0.24 13.37 -11.24
N VAL A 175 -0.16 12.14 -10.73
CA VAL A 175 0.33 11.82 -9.39
C VAL A 175 1.50 10.84 -9.52
N LEU A 176 2.57 11.09 -8.75
CA LEU A 176 3.66 10.13 -8.63
C LEU A 176 3.21 8.95 -7.76
N LEU A 177 3.40 7.74 -8.28
CA LEU A 177 3.24 6.47 -7.59
C LEU A 177 4.60 5.90 -7.26
N VAL A 178 4.71 5.31 -6.07
CA VAL A 178 5.95 4.71 -5.58
C VAL A 178 5.61 3.39 -4.90
N GLY A 179 6.52 2.41 -4.94
CA GLY A 179 6.39 1.21 -4.12
C GLY A 179 7.61 0.32 -4.26
N VAL A 180 7.52 -0.86 -3.67
CA VAL A 180 8.59 -1.86 -3.69
C VAL A 180 8.05 -3.20 -4.19
N ILE A 181 8.76 -3.79 -5.15
CA ILE A 181 8.46 -5.12 -5.64
C ILE A 181 9.21 -6.14 -4.77
N ASP A 182 8.47 -7.05 -4.13
CA ASP A 182 9.03 -8.07 -3.24
C ASP A 182 10.11 -8.92 -3.90
N GLU A 183 9.87 -9.41 -5.12
CA GLU A 183 10.79 -10.28 -5.85
C GLU A 183 10.71 -10.07 -7.37
N LEU A 184 11.88 -9.98 -8.01
CA LEU A 184 12.06 -10.02 -9.46
C LEU A 184 13.11 -11.08 -9.80
N HIS A 185 12.80 -12.00 -10.71
CA HIS A 185 13.75 -12.99 -11.17
C HIS A 185 13.50 -13.44 -12.62
N TYR A 186 14.53 -13.97 -13.28
CA TYR A 186 14.39 -14.59 -14.60
C TYR A 186 13.97 -16.05 -14.48
N THR A 187 12.95 -16.45 -15.23
CA THR A 187 12.62 -17.87 -15.37
C THR A 187 13.67 -18.61 -16.20
N ALA A 188 13.61 -19.94 -16.20
CA ALA A 188 14.46 -20.77 -17.07
C ALA A 188 14.31 -20.48 -18.58
N LYS A 189 13.26 -19.76 -18.99
CA LYS A 189 13.04 -19.33 -20.39
C LYS A 189 13.59 -17.93 -20.69
N GLY A 190 14.13 -17.24 -19.69
CA GLY A 190 14.58 -15.85 -19.81
C GLY A 190 13.46 -14.81 -19.73
N GLU A 191 12.27 -15.21 -19.27
CA GLU A 191 11.14 -14.30 -19.01
C GLU A 191 11.34 -13.64 -17.64
N LEU A 192 11.04 -12.35 -17.50
CA LEU A 192 11.11 -11.66 -16.20
C LEU A 192 9.81 -11.89 -15.41
N GLU A 193 9.90 -12.56 -14.27
CA GLU A 193 8.79 -12.82 -13.35
C GLU A 193 8.82 -11.84 -12.17
N LEU A 194 7.69 -11.18 -11.92
CA LEU A 194 7.40 -10.49 -10.67
C LEU A 194 6.65 -11.46 -9.76
N ALA A 195 7.21 -11.74 -8.58
CA ALA A 195 6.57 -12.55 -7.57
C ALA A 195 6.30 -11.73 -6.30
N GLU A 196 5.02 -11.61 -5.94
CA GLU A 196 4.57 -10.96 -4.70
C GLU A 196 4.32 -12.02 -3.64
N LEU A 197 4.85 -11.79 -2.44
CA LEU A 197 4.61 -12.63 -1.28
C LEU A 197 3.44 -12.06 -0.46
N LYS A 198 2.49 -12.93 -0.12
CA LYS A 198 1.38 -12.60 0.78
C LYS A 198 1.36 -13.56 1.94
N THR A 199 1.48 -13.02 3.15
CA THR A 199 1.43 -13.84 4.35
C THR A 199 0.00 -13.89 4.91
N ARG A 200 -0.36 -15.05 5.44
CA ARG A 200 -1.69 -15.32 5.99
C ARG A 200 -1.58 -15.98 7.34
N ARG A 201 -2.33 -15.51 8.33
CA ARG A 201 -2.50 -16.17 9.61
C ARG A 201 -3.33 -17.46 9.47
N ARG A 202 -4.24 -17.54 8.49
CA ARG A 202 -5.02 -18.77 8.25
C ARG A 202 -4.35 -19.69 7.25
N PRO A 203 -4.36 -21.02 7.47
CA PRO A 203 -3.76 -21.98 6.56
C PRO A 203 -4.68 -22.31 5.37
N MET A 204 -5.17 -21.29 4.67
CA MET A 204 -6.06 -21.43 3.52
C MET A 204 -5.80 -20.34 2.48
N LEU A 205 -6.24 -20.52 1.23
CA LEU A 205 -6.16 -19.48 0.21
C LEU A 205 -7.20 -18.37 0.44
N PRO A 206 -6.89 -17.12 0.06
CA PRO A 206 -7.81 -16.01 0.27
C PRO A 206 -9.03 -16.11 -0.64
N LEU A 207 -10.11 -15.47 -0.22
CA LEU A 207 -11.32 -15.35 -1.02
C LEU A 207 -11.07 -14.49 -2.26
N GLU A 208 -11.86 -14.70 -3.30
CA GLU A 208 -11.71 -13.99 -4.58
C GLU A 208 -11.74 -12.45 -4.41
N ALA A 209 -12.53 -11.94 -3.47
CA ALA A 209 -12.57 -10.51 -3.18
C ALA A 209 -11.24 -9.95 -2.61
N GLN A 210 -10.51 -10.76 -1.83
CA GLN A 210 -9.18 -10.40 -1.31
C GLN A 210 -8.15 -10.49 -2.43
N LYS A 211 -8.19 -11.58 -3.22
CA LYS A 211 -7.31 -11.74 -4.40
C LYS A 211 -7.42 -10.58 -5.38
N LYS A 212 -8.62 -10.00 -5.60
CA LYS A 212 -8.78 -8.81 -6.48
C LYS A 212 -7.84 -7.66 -6.10
N LYS A 213 -7.62 -7.43 -4.80
CA LYS A 213 -6.72 -6.40 -4.27
C LYS A 213 -5.27 -6.73 -4.64
N ASP A 214 -4.85 -7.96 -4.36
CA ASP A 214 -3.48 -8.43 -4.58
C ASP A 214 -3.16 -8.50 -6.09
N CYS A 215 -4.09 -9.01 -6.90
CA CYS A 215 -4.00 -9.00 -8.37
C CYS A 215 -3.86 -7.58 -8.94
N PHE A 216 -4.57 -6.60 -8.37
CA PHE A 216 -4.43 -5.21 -8.78
C PHE A 216 -3.07 -4.63 -8.37
N GLN A 217 -2.57 -4.94 -7.18
CA GLN A 217 -1.27 -4.50 -6.69
C GLN A 217 -0.13 -4.96 -7.63
N VAL A 218 -0.04 -6.25 -7.94
CA VAL A 218 1.02 -6.77 -8.84
C VAL A 218 0.88 -6.24 -10.27
N SER A 219 -0.36 -6.04 -10.73
CA SER A 219 -0.61 -5.42 -12.04
C SER A 219 -0.17 -3.95 -12.07
N LEU A 220 -0.36 -3.22 -10.97
CA LEU A 220 0.09 -1.84 -10.84
C LEU A 220 1.62 -1.77 -10.75
N TYR A 221 2.27 -2.68 -10.03
CA TYR A 221 3.73 -2.78 -10.03
C TYR A 221 4.29 -2.99 -11.44
N LYS A 222 3.73 -3.92 -12.22
CA LYS A 222 4.14 -4.10 -13.61
C LYS A 222 3.92 -2.84 -14.45
N TYR A 223 2.76 -2.18 -14.31
CA TYR A 223 2.49 -0.93 -15.03
C TYR A 223 3.55 0.15 -14.73
N ILE A 224 3.98 0.28 -13.47
CA ILE A 224 4.98 1.25 -13.03
C ILE A 224 6.39 0.83 -13.48
N PHE A 225 6.78 -0.42 -13.24
CA PHE A 225 8.10 -0.95 -13.60
C PHE A 225 8.34 -0.86 -15.11
N ASP A 226 7.38 -1.32 -15.92
CA ASP A 226 7.48 -1.26 -17.38
C ASP A 226 7.64 0.19 -17.85
N ALA A 227 6.92 1.14 -17.25
CA ALA A 227 7.06 2.56 -17.58
C ALA A 227 8.45 3.11 -17.22
N MET A 228 9.02 2.66 -16.11
CA MET A 228 10.35 3.05 -15.65
C MET A 228 11.44 2.55 -16.61
N VAL A 229 11.44 1.25 -16.96
CA VAL A 229 12.45 0.67 -17.88
C VAL A 229 12.28 1.11 -19.33
N GLN A 230 11.06 1.48 -19.74
CA GLN A 230 10.79 2.05 -21.08
C GLN A 230 11.08 3.55 -21.18
N GLY A 231 11.62 4.18 -20.14
CA GLY A 231 11.96 5.61 -20.15
C GLY A 231 10.75 6.55 -20.22
N LYS A 232 9.57 6.10 -19.79
CA LYS A 232 8.34 6.94 -19.74
C LYS A 232 8.31 7.87 -18.54
N VAL A 233 9.11 7.57 -17.52
CA VAL A 233 9.31 8.45 -16.36
C VAL A 233 10.46 9.40 -16.65
N THR A 234 10.32 10.67 -16.28
CA THR A 234 11.37 11.67 -16.50
C THR A 234 11.85 12.26 -15.17
N PRO A 235 13.12 12.72 -15.09
CA PRO A 235 13.60 13.49 -13.95
C PRO A 235 12.69 14.68 -13.62
N ALA A 236 12.19 15.37 -14.66
CA ALA A 236 11.33 16.54 -14.50
C ALA A 236 10.01 16.21 -13.79
N SER A 237 9.36 15.10 -14.14
CA SER A 237 8.15 14.62 -13.46
C SER A 237 8.43 14.32 -11.98
N LEU A 238 9.53 13.60 -11.71
CA LEU A 238 9.89 13.24 -10.35
C LEU A 238 10.13 14.47 -9.47
N ILE A 239 10.87 15.46 -9.96
CA ILE A 239 11.13 16.74 -9.27
C ILE A 239 9.81 17.50 -9.04
N HIS A 240 8.96 17.55 -10.06
CA HIS A 240 7.68 18.25 -10.02
C HIS A 240 6.80 17.76 -8.87
N HIS A 241 6.69 16.44 -8.68
CA HIS A 241 5.84 15.85 -7.63
C HIS A 241 6.49 15.90 -6.25
N THR A 242 7.75 15.45 -6.14
CA THR A 242 8.44 15.28 -4.84
C THR A 242 8.90 16.59 -4.21
N LYS A 243 9.04 17.67 -5.00
CA LYS A 243 9.61 18.96 -4.58
C LYS A 243 11.02 18.80 -3.97
N LEU A 244 11.81 17.84 -4.45
CA LEU A 244 13.19 17.60 -4.02
C LEU A 244 14.13 18.67 -4.57
N CYS A 245 15.19 18.99 -3.82
CA CYS A 245 16.25 19.88 -4.27
C CYS A 245 17.45 19.06 -4.76
N LEU A 246 17.68 19.01 -6.08
CA LEU A 246 18.74 18.19 -6.67
C LEU A 246 20.14 18.60 -6.23
N GLU A 247 20.37 19.90 -6.08
CA GLU A 247 21.68 20.46 -5.72
C GLU A 247 21.99 20.33 -4.22
N LYS A 248 21.05 19.83 -3.42
CA LYS A 248 21.27 19.67 -1.99
C LYS A 248 22.34 18.59 -1.76
N PRO A 249 23.41 18.89 -1.00
CA PRO A 249 24.41 17.89 -0.67
C PRO A 249 23.79 16.73 0.11
N LEU A 250 24.23 15.52 -0.20
CA LEU A 250 23.83 14.32 0.54
C LEU A 250 24.51 14.27 1.91
N GLY A 251 23.83 13.67 2.88
CA GLY A 251 24.36 13.46 4.22
C GLY A 251 25.62 12.57 4.22
N PRO A 252 26.55 12.73 5.18
CA PRO A 252 27.81 11.98 5.21
C PRO A 252 27.63 10.44 5.23
N SER A 253 26.56 9.95 5.87
CA SER A 253 26.24 8.52 5.90
C SER A 253 25.83 7.99 4.54
N VAL A 254 25.01 8.75 3.80
CA VAL A 254 24.58 8.41 2.44
C VAL A 254 25.78 8.45 1.48
N LEU A 255 26.64 9.47 1.58
CA LEU A 255 27.86 9.57 0.77
C LEU A 255 28.80 8.38 0.98
N ARG A 256 28.99 7.97 2.24
CA ARG A 256 29.80 6.78 2.57
C ARG A 256 29.19 5.51 1.97
N HIS A 257 27.88 5.35 2.07
CA HIS A 257 27.18 4.21 1.51
C HIS A 257 27.27 4.18 -0.03
N ALA A 258 27.07 5.32 -0.68
CA ALA A 258 27.28 5.46 -2.13
C ALA A 258 28.70 5.07 -2.55
N GLN A 259 29.71 5.53 -1.81
CA GLN A 259 31.10 5.18 -2.08
C GLN A 259 31.38 3.67 -1.90
N GLN A 260 30.78 3.02 -0.91
CA GLN A 260 30.87 1.57 -0.71
C GLN A 260 30.23 0.80 -1.87
N GLY A 261 29.15 1.33 -2.45
CA GLY A 261 28.52 0.81 -3.67
C GLY A 261 29.27 1.13 -4.97
N GLY A 262 30.39 1.86 -4.90
CA GLY A 262 31.19 2.23 -6.07
C GLY A 262 30.78 3.53 -6.77
N PHE A 263 29.90 4.34 -6.18
CA PHE A 263 29.43 5.59 -6.76
C PHE A 263 30.14 6.81 -6.17
N SER A 264 30.62 7.70 -7.03
CA SER A 264 31.20 8.99 -6.62
C SER A 264 30.19 10.11 -6.88
N VAL A 265 29.39 10.43 -5.86
CA VAL A 265 28.32 11.43 -5.92
C VAL A 265 28.49 12.45 -4.79
N LYS A 266 27.89 13.64 -4.96
CA LYS A 266 27.86 14.73 -3.97
C LYS A 266 26.43 15.16 -3.67
N SER A 267 25.55 15.10 -4.65
CA SER A 267 24.18 15.62 -4.61
C SER A 267 23.15 14.55 -4.98
N LEU A 268 21.88 14.82 -4.69
CA LEU A 268 20.78 13.97 -5.16
C LEU A 268 20.67 13.99 -6.71
N GLY A 269 20.99 15.14 -7.33
CA GLY A 269 21.04 15.29 -8.78
C GLY A 269 21.99 14.28 -9.44
N ASP A 270 23.18 14.09 -8.87
CA ASP A 270 24.17 13.14 -9.38
C ASP A 270 23.61 11.70 -9.38
N LEU A 271 22.94 11.29 -8.29
CA LEU A 271 22.32 9.97 -8.19
C LEU A 271 21.14 9.82 -9.15
N MET A 272 20.32 10.86 -9.30
CA MET A 272 19.19 10.84 -10.22
C MET A 272 19.69 10.63 -11.65
N GLU A 273 20.70 11.38 -12.09
CA GLU A 273 21.31 11.20 -13.42
C GLU A 273 21.83 9.77 -13.62
N LEU A 274 22.54 9.22 -12.62
CA LEU A 274 23.02 7.84 -12.66
C LEU A 274 21.89 6.82 -12.78
N VAL A 275 20.79 6.97 -12.03
CA VAL A 275 19.64 6.05 -12.08
C VAL A 275 19.01 6.05 -13.47
N PHE A 276 18.71 7.22 -14.02
CA PHE A 276 18.08 7.31 -15.35
C PHE A 276 19.02 6.82 -16.46
N LEU A 277 20.33 7.06 -16.33
CA LEU A 277 21.33 6.49 -17.23
C LEU A 277 21.38 4.97 -17.12
N SER A 278 21.42 4.42 -15.90
CA SER A 278 21.43 2.98 -15.64
C SER A 278 20.19 2.30 -16.25
N LEU A 279 18.99 2.81 -15.94
CA LEU A 279 17.73 2.30 -16.51
C LEU A 279 17.72 2.32 -18.04
N THR A 280 18.30 3.35 -18.66
CA THR A 280 18.37 3.47 -20.12
C THR A 280 19.38 2.51 -20.75
N LEU A 281 20.51 2.24 -20.07
CA LEU A 281 21.63 1.47 -20.63
C LEU A 281 21.60 -0.03 -20.26
N SER A 282 20.83 -0.42 -19.24
CA SER A 282 20.80 -1.81 -18.77
C SER A 282 19.95 -2.74 -19.63
N ASP A 283 19.19 -2.24 -20.61
CA ASP A 283 18.32 -3.06 -21.48
C ASP A 283 17.44 -4.06 -20.69
N LEU A 284 16.95 -3.65 -19.51
CA LEU A 284 16.07 -4.50 -18.70
C LEU A 284 14.77 -4.79 -19.46
N PRO A 285 14.33 -6.07 -19.53
CA PRO A 285 13.05 -6.38 -20.16
C PRO A 285 11.89 -5.86 -19.32
N VAL A 286 10.73 -5.74 -19.97
CA VAL A 286 9.46 -5.60 -19.25
C VAL A 286 9.13 -6.89 -18.49
N ILE A 287 8.25 -6.81 -17.49
CA ILE A 287 7.83 -8.00 -16.75
C ILE A 287 6.94 -8.88 -17.61
N ASP A 288 7.27 -10.15 -17.79
CA ASP A 288 6.49 -11.08 -18.59
C ASP A 288 5.40 -11.78 -17.76
N ILE A 289 5.73 -12.14 -16.52
CA ILE A 289 4.87 -12.96 -15.64
C ILE A 289 4.59 -12.22 -14.34
N LEU A 290 3.32 -12.23 -13.95
CA LEU A 290 2.87 -11.77 -12.64
C LEU A 290 2.44 -12.97 -11.80
N LYS A 291 3.04 -13.14 -10.63
CA LYS A 291 2.75 -14.24 -9.72
C LYS A 291 2.51 -13.71 -8.31
N ILE A 292 1.57 -14.33 -7.61
CA ILE A 292 1.35 -14.13 -6.18
C ILE A 292 1.56 -15.48 -5.48
N GLU A 293 2.38 -15.49 -4.43
CA GLU A 293 2.59 -16.62 -3.54
C GLU A 293 1.94 -16.34 -2.18
N TYR A 294 1.03 -17.22 -1.75
CA TYR A 294 0.43 -17.13 -0.43
C TYR A 294 1.12 -18.11 0.52
N ILE A 295 1.57 -17.64 1.68
CA ILE A 295 2.21 -18.47 2.70
C ILE A 295 1.48 -18.38 4.04
N HIS A 296 1.54 -19.44 4.82
CA HIS A 296 1.01 -19.46 6.18
C HIS A 296 2.05 -18.94 7.17
N GLN A 297 1.69 -17.94 7.97
CA GLN A 297 2.59 -17.26 8.90
C GLN A 297 3.18 -18.21 9.96
N GLU A 298 2.37 -19.13 10.51
CA GLU A 298 2.84 -20.00 11.62
C GLU A 298 3.75 -21.14 11.14
N THR A 299 3.50 -21.68 9.95
CA THR A 299 4.20 -22.88 9.44
C THR A 299 5.18 -22.58 8.31
N ALA A 300 5.20 -21.34 7.80
CA ALA A 300 5.94 -20.92 6.61
C ALA A 300 5.65 -21.77 5.34
N THR A 301 4.55 -22.51 5.34
CA THR A 301 4.18 -23.39 4.21
C THR A 301 3.47 -22.59 3.12
N VAL A 302 3.83 -22.83 1.85
CA VAL A 302 3.11 -22.29 0.70
C VAL A 302 1.69 -22.86 0.66
N LEU A 303 0.70 -21.98 0.73
CA LEU A 303 -0.73 -22.28 0.64
C LEU A 303 -1.18 -22.42 -0.81
N GLY A 304 -0.55 -21.68 -1.72
CA GLY A 304 -0.73 -21.79 -3.16
C GLY A 304 -0.16 -20.59 -3.89
N THR A 305 -0.13 -20.68 -5.22
CA THR A 305 0.34 -19.63 -6.11
C THR A 305 -0.75 -19.30 -7.13
N GLU A 306 -0.79 -18.04 -7.56
CA GLU A 306 -1.74 -17.53 -8.55
C GLU A 306 -0.97 -16.77 -9.63
N ILE A 307 -1.20 -17.10 -10.90
CA ILE A 307 -0.65 -16.34 -12.04
C ILE A 307 -1.68 -15.30 -12.47
N VAL A 308 -1.28 -14.03 -12.50
CA VAL A 308 -2.18 -12.91 -12.78
C VAL A 308 -2.07 -12.48 -14.23
N ALA A 309 -3.19 -12.49 -14.95
CA ALA A 309 -3.25 -11.98 -16.31
C ALA A 309 -3.21 -10.44 -16.31
N PHE A 310 -2.14 -9.85 -16.84
CA PHE A 310 -2.03 -8.40 -16.96
C PHE A 310 -2.92 -7.85 -18.07
N LYS A 311 -3.77 -6.88 -17.73
CA LYS A 311 -4.65 -6.19 -18.67
C LYS A 311 -4.53 -4.68 -18.51
N GLU A 312 -3.63 -4.07 -19.28
CA GLU A 312 -3.27 -2.66 -19.15
C GLU A 312 -4.48 -1.71 -19.10
N LYS A 313 -5.48 -1.91 -19.97
CA LYS A 313 -6.69 -1.07 -19.99
C LYS A 313 -7.49 -1.13 -18.70
N GLU A 314 -7.61 -2.30 -18.08
CA GLU A 314 -8.34 -2.47 -16.82
C GLU A 314 -7.57 -1.83 -15.65
N VAL A 315 -6.24 -1.98 -15.63
CA VAL A 315 -5.37 -1.35 -14.63
C VAL A 315 -5.45 0.17 -14.73
N ARG A 316 -5.32 0.74 -15.93
CA ARG A 316 -5.43 2.18 -16.16
C ARG A 316 -6.79 2.73 -15.74
N ALA A 317 -7.89 2.05 -16.07
CA ALA A 317 -9.22 2.46 -15.66
C ALA A 317 -9.39 2.48 -14.13
N LYS A 318 -8.83 1.48 -13.43
CA LYS A 318 -8.82 1.44 -11.96
C LYS A 318 -7.95 2.56 -11.36
N VAL A 319 -6.74 2.78 -11.88
CA VAL A 319 -5.87 3.88 -11.44
C VAL A 319 -6.58 5.21 -11.61
N GLN A 320 -7.21 5.46 -12.78
CA GLN A 320 -7.99 6.67 -13.02
C GLN A 320 -9.14 6.84 -12.02
N HIS A 321 -9.90 5.77 -11.78
CA HIS A 321 -10.99 5.78 -10.81
C HIS A 321 -10.49 6.12 -9.40
N TYR A 322 -9.43 5.46 -8.91
CA TYR A 322 -8.88 5.71 -7.58
C TYR A 322 -8.23 7.10 -7.47
N MET A 323 -7.50 7.55 -8.49
CA MET A 323 -6.90 8.89 -8.50
C MET A 323 -7.94 10.01 -8.48
N ALA A 324 -9.12 9.79 -9.07
CA ALA A 324 -10.21 10.77 -8.99
C ALA A 324 -10.61 11.09 -7.54
N TYR A 325 -10.54 10.13 -6.60
CA TYR A 325 -10.76 10.42 -5.18
C TYR A 325 -9.61 11.29 -4.63
N TRP A 326 -8.36 10.89 -4.82
CA TRP A 326 -7.20 11.62 -4.29
C TRP A 326 -7.07 13.05 -4.80
N MET A 327 -7.49 13.29 -6.04
CA MET A 327 -7.52 14.61 -6.67
C MET A 327 -8.76 15.44 -6.28
N GLY A 328 -9.67 14.91 -5.46
CA GLY A 328 -10.87 15.62 -5.01
C GLY A 328 -11.99 15.70 -6.07
N HIS A 329 -11.92 14.89 -7.15
CA HIS A 329 -12.94 14.86 -8.19
C HIS A 329 -14.17 14.02 -7.80
N ARG A 330 -14.06 13.19 -6.75
CA ARG A 330 -15.16 12.41 -6.20
C ARG A 330 -14.94 12.07 -4.73
N GLU A 331 -16.03 11.76 -4.05
CA GLU A 331 -15.99 11.21 -2.68
C GLU A 331 -15.53 9.73 -2.68
N PRO A 332 -14.92 9.26 -1.58
CA PRO A 332 -14.57 7.85 -1.42
C PRO A 332 -15.83 7.00 -1.25
N GLN A 333 -15.82 5.81 -1.83
CA GLN A 333 -16.95 4.88 -1.81
C GLN A 333 -16.77 3.80 -0.74
N GLY A 334 -17.90 3.36 -0.16
CA GLY A 334 -17.93 2.15 0.65
C GLY A 334 -17.80 0.90 -0.20
N VAL A 335 -17.83 -0.27 0.45
CA VAL A 335 -17.86 -1.55 -0.27
C VAL A 335 -19.16 -1.70 -1.06
N ASP A 336 -19.15 -2.54 -2.09
CA ASP A 336 -20.39 -2.98 -2.73
C ASP A 336 -21.29 -3.67 -1.69
N VAL A 337 -22.61 -3.51 -1.83
CA VAL A 337 -23.58 -4.07 -0.87
C VAL A 337 -23.45 -5.60 -0.77
N GLU A 338 -23.09 -6.26 -1.86
CA GLU A 338 -22.82 -7.70 -1.93
C GLU A 338 -21.55 -8.11 -1.17
N GLU A 339 -20.62 -7.17 -0.99
CA GLU A 339 -19.37 -7.32 -0.25
C GLU A 339 -19.45 -6.70 1.16
N ALA A 340 -20.65 -6.38 1.65
CA ALA A 340 -20.86 -5.79 2.99
C ALA A 340 -20.33 -6.67 4.14
N TRP A 341 -20.14 -7.97 3.90
CA TRP A 341 -19.50 -8.90 4.85
C TRP A 341 -18.07 -8.44 5.21
N LYS A 342 -17.37 -7.74 4.31
CA LYS A 342 -16.06 -7.11 4.58
C LYS A 342 -16.11 -6.13 5.76
N CYS A 343 -17.25 -5.50 6.00
CA CYS A 343 -17.40 -4.52 7.08
C CYS A 343 -17.47 -5.15 8.47
N ARG A 344 -17.72 -6.46 8.60
CA ARG A 344 -17.83 -7.14 9.90
C ARG A 344 -16.55 -7.02 10.73
N THR A 345 -15.41 -6.96 10.06
CA THR A 345 -14.08 -6.95 10.70
C THR A 345 -13.31 -5.65 10.46
N CYS A 346 -13.94 -4.69 9.80
CA CYS A 346 -13.35 -3.39 9.54
C CYS A 346 -13.14 -2.67 10.88
N THR A 347 -11.94 -2.14 11.10
CA THR A 347 -11.63 -1.44 12.36
C THR A 347 -12.54 -0.22 12.54
N TYR A 348 -12.90 0.45 11.43
CA TYR A 348 -13.73 1.66 11.44
C TYR A 348 -15.23 1.38 11.40
N ALA A 349 -15.67 0.13 11.57
CA ALA A 349 -17.06 -0.26 11.34
C ALA A 349 -18.07 0.48 12.24
N ASP A 350 -17.65 0.95 13.42
CA ASP A 350 -18.49 1.69 14.38
C ASP A 350 -18.66 3.17 14.01
N ILE A 351 -17.70 3.73 13.27
CA ILE A 351 -17.73 5.14 12.83
C ILE A 351 -18.15 5.29 11.37
N CYS A 352 -18.10 4.21 10.57
CA CYS A 352 -18.35 4.21 9.13
C CYS A 352 -19.75 4.72 8.76
N GLU A 353 -19.78 5.83 8.01
CA GLU A 353 -21.02 6.47 7.59
C GLU A 353 -21.82 5.63 6.60
N TRP A 354 -21.15 4.92 5.68
CA TRP A 354 -21.80 4.02 4.73
C TRP A 354 -22.57 2.90 5.43
N ARG A 355 -22.00 2.33 6.51
CA ARG A 355 -22.67 1.30 7.32
C ARG A 355 -23.87 1.88 8.08
N LYS A 356 -23.74 3.10 8.62
CA LYS A 356 -24.83 3.81 9.32
C LYS A 356 -25.97 4.21 8.39
N GLY A 357 -25.66 4.64 7.16
CA GLY A 357 -26.63 5.05 6.14
C GLY A 357 -27.37 3.87 5.49
N SER A 358 -26.71 2.74 5.29
CA SER A 358 -27.30 1.55 4.66
C SER A 358 -28.42 0.90 5.50
N GLY A 359 -28.46 1.17 6.82
CA GLY A 359 -29.56 0.75 7.70
C GLY A 359 -30.92 1.40 7.39
N VAL A 360 -30.96 2.48 6.60
CA VAL A 360 -32.20 3.20 6.26
C VAL A 360 -32.88 2.66 4.99
N LEU A 361 -32.19 1.85 4.18
CA LEU A 361 -32.72 1.31 2.92
C LEU A 361 -33.40 -0.07 3.03
N SER A 362 -33.56 -0.63 4.24
CA SER A 362 -34.26 -1.92 4.45
C SER A 362 -35.76 -1.77 4.78
N SER A 363 -36.39 -0.65 4.40
CA SER A 363 -37.82 -0.40 4.68
C SER A 363 -38.62 0.07 3.46
N THR A 364 -38.47 -0.57 2.30
CA THR A 364 -39.50 -0.45 1.25
C THR A 364 -39.36 -1.58 0.25
N LEU A 365 -40.34 -2.48 0.23
CA LEU A 365 -40.87 -3.27 -0.89
C LEU A 365 -41.53 -4.55 -0.34
N ALA A 366 -42.72 -4.42 0.23
CA ALA A 366 -43.68 -5.52 0.33
C ALA A 366 -44.81 -5.25 -0.67
N PRO A 367 -45.13 -6.17 -1.61
CA PRO A 367 -46.15 -5.95 -2.61
C PRO A 367 -47.55 -5.95 -1.97
N GLN A 368 -48.32 -4.89 -2.19
CA GLN A 368 -49.75 -4.84 -1.90
C GLN A 368 -50.49 -5.86 -2.79
N VAL A 369 -50.77 -7.04 -2.25
CA VAL A 369 -51.74 -7.97 -2.84
C VAL A 369 -53.14 -7.59 -2.32
N LYS A 370 -53.91 -6.93 -3.19
CA LYS A 370 -55.36 -6.78 -3.07
C LYS A 370 -56.02 -8.17 -3.04
N LYS A 371 -56.80 -8.47 -2.01
CA LYS A 371 -57.94 -9.39 -2.13
C LYS A 371 -59.19 -8.73 -1.59
N ALA A 372 -60.14 -8.56 -2.50
CA ALA A 372 -61.51 -8.15 -2.24
C ALA A 372 -62.31 -9.33 -1.68
N LYS A 373 -62.99 -9.12 -0.55
CA LYS A 373 -64.42 -9.37 -0.38
C LYS A 373 -64.91 -8.65 0.87
#